data_AF-A0A4P7H2G3-F1
#
_entry.id   AF-A0A4P7H2G3-F1
#
_cell.length_a   1.000
_cell.length_b   1.000
_cell.length_c   1.000
_cell.angle_alpha   90.00
_cell.angle_beta   90.00
_cell.angle_gamma   90.00
#
_symmetry.space_group_name_H-M   'P 1'
#
loop_
_entity.id
_entity.type
_entity.pdbx_description
1 polymer ?
#
loop_
_entity_poly.entity_id
_entity_poly.type
_entity_poly.pdbx_seq_one_letter_code
_entity_poly.pdbx_strand_id
1 'polypeptide(L)'
;MRVYIPATVPMLRELVTNRELRPIGGTAFAVTPALREAYASGDDEELAEVAMGEAARASLRLLAAERDDAEDDADAAPVDAGRPVYRRAVIAADVTGAKLRSDLDDAVVKLAGPITYDQIGCVHVDLAEAEPQVAKAVDVVDAADLGDTDAEFVLGDAEDHQLAWYAAQELPFLLELL
;
A
#
# COMPACT_ATOMS: atom_id res chain seq x y z
N MET A 1 -11.34 7.97 12.27
CA MET A 1 -10.12 7.21 12.61
C MET A 1 -9.18 7.30 11.42
N ARG A 2 -7.88 7.35 11.66
CA ARG A 2 -6.87 7.27 10.61
C ARG A 2 -6.83 5.83 10.07
N VAL A 3 -6.79 5.70 8.75
CA VAL A 3 -6.56 4.43 8.05
C VAL A 3 -5.42 4.60 7.05
N TYR A 4 -4.73 3.50 6.78
CA TYR A 4 -3.63 3.36 5.84
C TYR A 4 -4.08 2.42 4.72
N ILE A 5 -4.17 2.95 3.50
CA ILE A 5 -4.76 2.25 2.36
C ILE A 5 -3.63 1.85 1.42
N PRO A 6 -3.45 0.54 1.13
CA PRO A 6 -2.48 0.12 0.13
C PRO A 6 -2.88 0.66 -1.24
N ALA A 7 -1.90 1.12 -2.00
CA ALA A 7 -2.10 1.71 -3.33
C ALA A 7 -0.89 1.46 -4.24
N THR A 8 -1.12 1.64 -5.53
CA THR A 8 -0.11 1.65 -6.59
C THR A 8 -0.06 3.03 -7.25
N VAL A 9 0.98 3.28 -8.06
CA VAL A 9 1.10 4.55 -8.80
C VAL A 9 -0.10 4.80 -9.74
N PRO A 10 -0.61 3.82 -10.52
CA PRO A 10 -1.85 3.99 -11.26
C PRO A 10 -3.04 4.41 -10.40
N MET A 11 -3.26 3.78 -9.24
CA MET A 11 -4.32 4.17 -8.31
C MET A 11 -4.18 5.62 -7.80
N LEU A 12 -2.95 6.08 -7.57
CA LEU A 12 -2.70 7.48 -7.20
C LEU A 12 -3.03 8.46 -8.36
N ARG A 13 -2.72 8.09 -9.61
CA ARG A 13 -3.09 8.89 -10.79
C ARG A 13 -4.61 9.01 -10.93
N GLU A 14 -5.33 7.91 -10.70
CA GLU A 14 -6.80 7.91 -10.71
C GLU A 14 -7.36 8.77 -9.58
N LEU A 15 -6.81 8.68 -8.37
CA LEU A 15 -7.20 9.51 -7.24
C LEU A 15 -7.05 11.01 -7.56
N VAL A 16 -5.93 11.42 -8.15
CA VAL A 16 -5.70 12.83 -8.54
C VAL A 16 -6.70 13.27 -9.61
N THR A 17 -6.96 12.41 -10.60
CA THR A 17 -7.85 12.71 -11.73
C THR A 17 -9.32 12.80 -11.29
N ASN A 18 -9.78 11.80 -10.53
CA ASN A 18 -11.19 11.62 -10.19
C ASN A 18 -11.55 12.25 -8.85
N ARG A 19 -10.55 12.65 -8.04
CA ARG A 19 -10.73 13.15 -6.65
C ARG A 19 -11.39 12.14 -5.72
N GLU A 20 -11.38 10.87 -6.11
CA GLU A 20 -11.98 9.75 -5.40
C GLU A 20 -11.12 8.50 -5.64
N LEU A 21 -10.94 7.69 -4.61
CA LEU A 21 -10.32 6.36 -4.68
C LEU A 21 -11.30 5.30 -4.20
N ARG A 22 -11.33 4.17 -4.89
CA ARG A 22 -12.00 2.94 -4.40
C ARG A 22 -10.93 1.93 -4.01
N PRO A 23 -10.66 1.74 -2.71
CA PRO A 23 -9.69 0.75 -2.25
C PRO A 23 -10.07 -0.65 -2.74
N ILE A 24 -9.10 -1.40 -3.26
CA ILE A 24 -9.32 -2.75 -3.76
C ILE A 24 -9.84 -3.62 -2.62
N GLY A 25 -10.99 -4.27 -2.86
CA GLY A 25 -11.68 -5.04 -1.83
C GLY A 25 -12.04 -4.24 -0.58
N GLY A 26 -11.99 -2.90 -0.58
CA GLY A 26 -12.23 -2.07 0.61
C GLY A 26 -11.25 -2.31 1.76
N THR A 27 -10.11 -2.94 1.51
CA THR A 27 -9.11 -3.27 2.55
C THR A 27 -8.29 -2.04 2.91
N ALA A 28 -8.08 -1.82 4.20
CA ALA A 28 -7.17 -0.83 4.74
C ALA A 28 -6.67 -1.28 6.12
N PHE A 29 -5.74 -0.54 6.69
CA PHE A 29 -5.09 -0.85 7.95
C PHE A 29 -5.24 0.32 8.92
N ALA A 30 -5.27 0.06 10.22
CA ALA A 30 -5.42 1.08 11.24
C ALA A 30 -4.88 0.60 12.58
N VAL A 31 -4.70 1.52 13.52
CA VAL A 31 -4.47 1.18 14.92
C VAL A 31 -5.77 0.66 15.55
N THR A 32 -6.02 -0.64 15.39
CA THR A 32 -7.20 -1.32 15.93
C THR A 32 -7.00 -1.67 17.42
N PRO A 33 -8.06 -2.11 18.13
CA PRO A 33 -7.89 -2.73 19.44
C PRO A 33 -7.02 -3.99 19.42
N ALA A 34 -7.17 -4.87 18.41
CA ALA A 34 -6.36 -6.09 18.29
C ALA A 34 -4.87 -5.77 18.14
N LEU A 35 -4.53 -4.77 17.33
CA LEU A 35 -3.14 -4.31 17.17
C LEU A 35 -2.57 -3.77 18.48
N ARG A 36 -3.35 -2.99 19.24
CA ARG A 36 -2.94 -2.50 20.56
C ARG A 36 -2.71 -3.63 21.56
N GLU A 37 -3.46 -4.72 21.45
CA GLU A 37 -3.31 -5.88 22.34
C GLU A 37 -2.11 -6.75 21.95
N ALA A 38 -1.83 -6.88 20.66
CA ALA A 38 -0.70 -7.67 20.14
C ALA A 38 0.66 -7.06 20.52
N TYR A 39 0.75 -5.73 20.65
CA TYR A 39 1.97 -5.02 21.02
C TYR A 39 1.98 -4.70 22.52
N ALA A 40 2.88 -5.35 23.27
CA ALA A 40 2.99 -5.22 24.73
C ALA A 40 3.30 -3.79 25.22
N SER A 41 3.87 -2.96 24.35
CA SER A 41 4.18 -1.56 24.56
C SER A 41 4.18 -0.84 23.22
N GLY A 42 3.78 0.43 23.23
CA GLY A 42 3.77 1.29 22.06
C GLY A 42 2.72 2.38 22.25
N ASP A 43 3.02 3.63 21.91
CA ASP A 43 1.98 4.64 21.82
C ASP A 43 1.22 4.57 20.48
N ASP A 44 0.17 5.40 20.33
CA ASP A 44 -0.65 5.39 19.12
C ASP A 44 0.15 5.81 17.85
N GLU A 45 1.28 6.51 18.00
CA GLU A 45 2.15 6.93 16.89
C GLU A 45 3.05 5.77 16.46
N GLU A 46 3.66 5.06 17.41
CA GLU A 46 4.45 3.86 17.13
C GLU A 46 3.59 2.75 16.48
N LEU A 47 2.35 2.56 16.95
CA LEU A 47 1.44 1.58 16.35
C LEU A 47 0.89 2.03 14.98
N ALA A 48 0.84 3.33 14.73
CA ALA A 48 0.48 3.87 13.42
C ALA A 48 1.52 3.50 12.36
N GLU A 49 2.80 3.53 12.70
CA GLU A 49 3.89 3.07 11.82
C GLU A 49 3.77 1.58 11.51
N VAL A 50 3.41 0.74 12.50
CA VAL A 50 3.13 -0.68 12.28
C VAL A 50 1.98 -0.87 11.28
N ALA A 51 0.84 -0.20 11.50
CA ALA A 51 -0.31 -0.29 10.60
C ALA A 51 0.01 0.22 9.18
N MET A 52 0.87 1.24 9.06
CA MET A 52 1.35 1.73 7.77
C MET A 52 2.29 0.73 7.08
N GLY A 53 3.16 0.07 7.83
CA GLY A 53 4.03 -1.01 7.33
C GLY A 53 3.23 -2.18 6.75
N GLU A 54 2.20 -2.62 7.47
CA GLU A 54 1.25 -3.64 6.97
C GLU A 54 0.56 -3.20 5.67
N ALA A 55 0.16 -1.93 5.58
CA ALA A 55 -0.39 -1.38 4.34
C ALA A 55 0.65 -1.33 3.22
N ALA A 56 1.91 -0.99 3.50
CA ALA A 56 2.98 -0.98 2.50
C ALA A 56 3.25 -2.39 1.97
N ARG A 57 3.26 -3.39 2.86
CA ARG A 57 3.36 -4.81 2.48
C ARG A 57 2.17 -5.26 1.65
N ALA A 58 0.96 -4.81 1.97
CA ALA A 58 -0.23 -5.08 1.15
C ALA A 58 -0.16 -4.46 -0.25
N SER A 59 0.54 -3.33 -0.43
CA SER A 59 0.77 -2.74 -1.76
C SER A 59 1.62 -3.64 -2.66
N LEU A 60 2.50 -4.50 -2.11
CA LEU A 60 3.25 -5.49 -2.91
C LEU A 60 2.32 -6.46 -3.64
N ARG A 61 1.21 -6.87 -3.01
CA ARG A 61 0.22 -7.76 -3.63
C ARG A 61 -0.55 -7.06 -4.76
N LEU A 62 -0.80 -5.76 -4.62
CA LEU A 62 -1.40 -4.97 -5.70
C LEU A 62 -0.43 -4.84 -6.88
N LEU A 63 0.86 -4.60 -6.62
CA LEU A 63 1.90 -4.55 -7.66
C LEU A 63 2.10 -5.91 -8.35
N ALA A 64 2.00 -7.02 -7.60
CA ALA A 64 2.05 -8.37 -8.16
C ALA A 64 0.87 -8.60 -9.13
N ALA A 65 -0.35 -8.24 -8.72
CA ALA A 65 -1.51 -8.33 -9.60
C ALA A 65 -1.36 -7.45 -10.86
N GLU A 66 -0.84 -6.21 -10.73
CA GLU A 66 -0.57 -5.35 -11.88
C GLU A 66 0.49 -5.94 -12.83
N ARG A 67 1.52 -6.60 -12.30
CA ARG A 67 2.52 -7.31 -13.12
C ARG A 67 1.86 -8.44 -13.90
N ASP A 68 1.08 -9.26 -13.22
CA ASP A 68 0.43 -10.43 -13.83
C ASP A 68 -0.56 -10.02 -14.92
N ASP A 69 -1.39 -8.99 -14.66
CA ASP A 69 -2.30 -8.41 -15.66
C ASP A 69 -1.55 -7.90 -16.91
N ALA A 70 -0.36 -7.33 -16.73
CA ALA A 70 0.46 -6.84 -17.84
C ALA A 70 1.16 -7.97 -18.64
N GLU A 71 1.49 -9.09 -17.99
CA GLU A 71 2.07 -10.26 -18.65
C GLU A 71 1.03 -11.04 -19.47
N ASP A 72 -0.22 -11.08 -19.01
CA ASP A 72 -1.33 -11.71 -19.74
C ASP A 72 -1.73 -10.94 -21.01
N ASP A 73 -1.44 -9.63 -21.09
CA ASP A 73 -1.75 -8.75 -22.23
C ASP A 73 -0.61 -8.67 -23.28
N ALA A 74 0.35 -9.61 -23.25
CA ALA A 74 1.60 -9.62 -24.05
C ALA A 74 1.45 -9.68 -25.59
N ASP A 75 0.22 -9.76 -26.13
CA ASP A 75 -0.08 -9.53 -27.55
C ASP A 75 -0.23 -8.02 -27.89
N ALA A 76 -0.25 -7.14 -26.89
CA ALA A 76 -0.20 -5.69 -27.06
C ALA A 76 1.25 -5.22 -27.30
N ALA A 77 1.45 -4.33 -28.28
CA ALA A 77 2.77 -3.76 -28.62
C ALA A 77 3.50 -3.20 -27.38
N PRO A 78 4.85 -3.21 -27.34
CA PRO A 78 5.62 -2.71 -26.20
C PRO A 78 5.44 -1.20 -26.11
N VAL A 79 4.42 -0.77 -25.38
CA VAL A 79 4.33 0.57 -24.85
C VAL A 79 5.10 0.58 -23.53
N ASP A 80 5.90 1.61 -23.34
CA ASP A 80 6.57 2.02 -22.11
C ASP A 80 5.60 2.23 -20.91
N ALA A 81 4.34 1.83 -21.07
CA ALA A 81 3.20 2.03 -20.18
C ALA A 81 2.70 0.72 -19.53
N GLY A 82 3.37 -0.42 -19.75
CA GLY A 82 2.87 -1.73 -19.33
C GLY A 82 3.52 -2.35 -18.10
N ARG A 83 4.65 -1.85 -17.59
CA ARG A 83 5.29 -2.43 -16.40
C ARG A 83 4.88 -1.67 -15.13
N PRO A 84 4.59 -2.36 -14.02
CA PRO A 84 4.32 -1.69 -12.75
C PRO A 84 5.47 -0.77 -12.36
N VAL A 85 5.14 0.40 -11.84
CA VAL A 85 6.11 1.23 -11.14
C VAL A 85 6.31 0.60 -9.77
N TYR A 86 7.43 -0.10 -9.57
CA TYR A 86 7.74 -0.87 -8.37
C TYR A 86 8.04 0.02 -7.15
N ARG A 87 7.03 0.77 -6.71
CA ARG A 87 7.01 1.60 -5.51
C ARG A 87 5.80 1.23 -4.69
N ARG A 88 6.01 0.84 -3.43
CA ARG A 88 4.89 0.74 -2.49
C ARG A 88 4.35 2.15 -2.26
N ALA A 89 3.04 2.29 -2.33
CA ALA A 89 2.36 3.51 -1.92
C ALA A 89 1.32 3.20 -0.84
N VAL A 90 1.18 4.10 0.12
CA VAL A 90 0.19 4.02 1.20
C VAL A 90 -0.48 5.36 1.37
N ILE A 91 -1.81 5.39 1.34
CA ILE A 91 -2.60 6.61 1.51
C ILE A 91 -3.11 6.66 2.94
N ALA A 92 -2.74 7.70 3.68
CA ALA A 92 -3.28 7.94 5.02
C ALA A 92 -4.53 8.83 4.92
N ALA A 93 -5.68 8.30 5.34
CA ALA A 93 -6.98 8.97 5.22
C ALA A 93 -7.79 8.93 6.52
N ASP A 94 -8.68 9.91 6.71
CA ASP A 94 -9.52 10.06 7.90
C ASP A 94 -10.92 9.65 7.51
N VAL A 95 -11.36 8.55 8.12
CA VAL A 95 -12.62 7.93 7.74
C VAL A 95 -13.51 7.72 8.94
N THR A 96 -14.81 7.64 8.65
CA THR A 96 -15.83 7.20 9.59
C THR A 96 -16.40 5.87 9.10
N GLY A 97 -16.88 5.04 10.01
CA GLY A 97 -17.57 3.79 9.65
C GLY A 97 -16.69 2.67 9.10
N ALA A 98 -15.36 2.74 9.25
CA ALA A 98 -14.51 1.58 9.01
C ALA A 98 -14.86 0.46 10.00
N LYS A 99 -14.94 -0.77 9.51
CA LYS A 99 -15.29 -1.96 10.30
C LYS A 99 -14.03 -2.76 10.60
N LEU A 100 -13.83 -3.14 11.86
CA LEU A 100 -12.71 -4.01 12.25
C LEU A 100 -12.86 -5.39 11.58
N ARG A 101 -11.74 -5.98 11.17
CA ARG A 101 -11.66 -7.35 10.65
C ARG A 101 -10.76 -8.18 11.56
N SER A 102 -11.20 -8.40 12.79
CA SER A 102 -10.49 -9.22 13.78
C SER A 102 -10.42 -10.72 13.42
N ASP A 103 -11.03 -11.10 12.29
CA ASP A 103 -10.91 -12.41 11.67
C ASP A 103 -9.74 -12.50 10.66
N LEU A 104 -9.07 -11.38 10.39
CA LEU A 104 -7.83 -11.26 9.62
C LEU A 104 -6.69 -10.79 10.54
N ASP A 105 -5.65 -10.15 9.98
CA ASP A 105 -4.54 -9.62 10.76
C ASP A 105 -4.94 -8.43 11.64
N ASP A 106 -4.14 -8.21 12.68
CA ASP A 106 -4.49 -7.33 13.80
C ASP A 106 -4.82 -5.90 13.37
N ALA A 107 -4.14 -5.37 12.34
CA ALA A 107 -4.35 -4.00 11.87
C ALA A 107 -5.52 -3.85 10.87
N VAL A 108 -6.15 -4.94 10.40
CA VAL A 108 -7.03 -4.89 9.23
C VAL A 108 -8.40 -4.30 9.53
N VAL A 109 -8.83 -3.39 8.66
CA VAL A 109 -10.18 -2.83 8.64
C VAL A 109 -10.80 -2.89 7.24
N LYS A 110 -12.13 -2.88 7.19
CA LYS A 110 -12.93 -2.79 5.97
C LYS A 110 -13.55 -1.41 5.86
N LEU A 111 -13.26 -0.71 4.77
CA LEU A 111 -13.84 0.58 4.44
C LEU A 111 -15.26 0.40 3.86
N ALA A 112 -16.16 1.31 4.20
CA ALA A 112 -17.57 1.23 3.84
C ALA A 112 -17.87 1.71 2.40
N GLY A 113 -16.92 2.39 1.76
CA GLY A 113 -17.13 3.02 0.47
C GLY A 113 -15.86 3.70 -0.05
N PRO A 114 -15.99 4.51 -1.11
CA PRO A 114 -14.88 5.25 -1.66
C PRO A 114 -14.33 6.29 -0.67
N ILE A 115 -13.08 6.65 -0.87
CA ILE A 115 -12.38 7.71 -0.13
C ILE A 115 -12.27 8.93 -1.04
N THR A 116 -12.79 10.05 -0.56
CA THR A 116 -12.68 11.32 -1.27
C THR A 116 -11.33 11.97 -0.99
N TYR A 117 -10.84 12.78 -1.93
CA TYR A 117 -9.54 13.43 -1.79
C TYR A 117 -9.42 14.28 -0.51
N ASP A 118 -10.51 14.92 -0.08
CA ASP A 118 -10.51 15.80 1.10
C ASP A 118 -10.36 15.02 2.42
N GLN A 119 -10.53 13.69 2.38
CA GLN A 119 -10.26 12.81 3.53
C GLN A 119 -8.79 12.40 3.64
N ILE A 120 -7.97 12.69 2.62
CA ILE A 120 -6.58 12.28 2.57
C ILE A 120 -5.75 13.29 3.35
N GLY A 121 -4.99 12.79 4.33
CA GLY A 121 -4.00 13.58 5.04
C GLY A 121 -2.68 13.66 4.26
N CYS A 122 -2.15 12.49 3.91
CA CYS A 122 -0.87 12.35 3.23
C CYS A 122 -0.79 11.03 2.46
N VAL A 123 0.26 10.90 1.65
CA VAL A 123 0.62 9.67 0.97
C VAL A 123 2.09 9.38 1.23
N HIS A 124 2.39 8.11 1.47
CA HIS A 124 3.72 7.59 1.65
C HIS A 124 4.09 6.79 0.41
N VAL A 125 5.25 7.07 -0.19
CA VAL A 125 5.70 6.38 -1.41
C VAL A 125 7.17 6.03 -1.28
N ASP A 126 7.55 4.83 -1.71
CA ASP A 126 8.97 4.44 -1.81
C ASP A 126 9.78 5.43 -2.67
N LEU A 127 11.07 5.56 -2.38
CA LEU A 127 12.05 6.30 -3.20
C LEU A 127 12.71 5.41 -4.27
N ALA A 128 13.42 6.03 -5.23
CA ALA A 128 13.92 5.34 -6.43
C ALA A 128 14.91 4.22 -6.14
N GLU A 129 15.64 4.38 -5.06
CA GLU A 129 16.56 3.37 -4.54
C GLU A 129 15.88 2.07 -4.09
N ALA A 130 14.57 2.08 -3.79
CA ALA A 130 13.83 0.91 -3.34
C ALA A 130 13.31 0.04 -4.49
N GLU A 131 13.20 0.56 -5.72
CA GLU A 131 12.59 -0.16 -6.85
C GLU A 131 13.17 -1.57 -7.09
N PRO A 132 14.50 -1.78 -7.04
CA PRO A 132 15.05 -3.10 -7.29
C PRO A 132 14.64 -4.14 -6.24
N GLN A 133 14.48 -3.72 -4.98
CA GLN A 133 14.07 -4.56 -3.86
C GLN A 133 12.56 -4.80 -3.91
N VAL A 134 11.77 -3.77 -4.18
CA VAL A 134 10.32 -3.88 -4.34
C VAL A 134 9.96 -4.82 -5.50
N ALA A 135 10.67 -4.72 -6.62
CA ALA A 135 10.46 -5.64 -7.76
C ALA A 135 10.69 -7.11 -7.36
N LYS A 136 11.77 -7.41 -6.61
CA LYS A 136 12.02 -8.77 -6.10
C LYS A 136 10.98 -9.21 -5.08
N ALA A 137 10.54 -8.31 -4.20
CA ALA A 137 9.52 -8.61 -3.19
C ALA A 137 8.17 -8.94 -3.87
N VAL A 138 7.83 -8.24 -4.95
CA VAL A 138 6.65 -8.54 -5.78
C VAL A 138 6.71 -9.95 -6.40
N ASP A 139 7.90 -10.46 -6.73
CA ASP A 139 8.07 -11.82 -7.26
C ASP A 139 7.82 -12.93 -6.23
N VAL A 140 7.90 -12.63 -4.92
CA VAL A 140 7.88 -13.65 -3.86
C VAL A 140 6.84 -13.41 -2.77
N VAL A 141 6.03 -12.34 -2.87
CA VAL A 141 5.03 -11.98 -1.84
C VAL A 141 4.04 -13.12 -1.57
N ASP A 142 3.58 -13.85 -2.59
CA ASP A 142 2.66 -14.98 -2.41
C ASP A 142 3.33 -16.16 -1.71
N ALA A 143 4.62 -16.40 -1.95
CA ALA A 143 5.37 -17.45 -1.27
C ALA A 143 5.60 -17.09 0.21
N ALA A 144 5.89 -15.83 0.49
CA ALA A 144 5.99 -15.31 1.86
C ALA A 144 4.66 -15.47 2.61
N ASP A 145 3.53 -15.16 1.97
CA ASP A 145 2.19 -15.37 2.53
C ASP A 145 1.87 -16.83 2.86
N LEU A 146 2.49 -17.77 2.14
CA LEU A 146 2.39 -19.21 2.39
C LEU A 146 3.42 -19.72 3.42
N GLY A 147 4.21 -18.83 4.01
CA GLY A 147 5.17 -19.10 5.07
C GLY A 147 6.57 -19.50 4.60
N ASP A 148 6.95 -19.19 3.36
CA ASP A 148 8.31 -19.40 2.86
C ASP A 148 9.28 -18.39 3.51
N THR A 149 10.24 -18.91 4.28
CA THR A 149 11.19 -18.08 5.02
C THR A 149 12.22 -17.36 4.15
N ASP A 150 12.57 -17.93 2.99
CA ASP A 150 13.49 -17.28 2.05
C ASP A 150 12.77 -16.12 1.35
N ALA A 151 11.47 -16.28 1.05
CA ALA A 151 10.63 -15.21 0.54
C ALA A 151 10.45 -14.08 1.58
N GLU A 152 10.20 -14.41 2.86
CA GLU A 152 10.14 -13.43 3.95
C GLU A 152 11.42 -12.59 4.06
N PHE A 153 12.59 -13.22 3.88
CA PHE A 153 13.87 -12.50 3.89
C PHE A 153 13.94 -11.46 2.76
N VAL A 154 13.49 -11.81 1.55
CA VAL A 154 13.46 -10.90 0.39
C VAL A 154 12.45 -9.76 0.59
N LEU A 155 11.32 -10.02 1.26
CA LEU A 155 10.37 -8.95 1.62
C LEU A 155 11.01 -7.96 2.60
N GLY A 156 11.78 -8.45 3.56
CA GLY A 156 12.55 -7.64 4.51
C GLY A 156 13.45 -6.60 3.82
N ASP A 157 14.14 -6.99 2.74
CA ASP A 157 14.98 -6.06 1.96
C ASP A 157 14.18 -4.87 1.40
N ALA A 158 12.91 -5.07 1.03
CA ALA A 158 12.03 -3.98 0.59
C ALA A 158 11.47 -3.19 1.79
N GLU A 159 11.16 -3.87 2.89
CA GLU A 159 10.66 -3.25 4.14
C GLU A 159 11.68 -2.35 4.83
N ASP A 160 12.98 -2.61 4.65
CA ASP A 160 14.08 -1.75 5.13
C ASP A 160 14.11 -0.35 4.48
N HIS A 161 13.46 -0.18 3.33
CA HIS A 161 13.32 1.14 2.72
C HIS A 161 12.14 1.91 3.34
N GLN A 162 12.44 3.08 3.91
CA GLN A 162 11.42 3.98 4.44
C GLN A 162 10.65 4.67 3.31
N LEU A 163 9.32 4.71 3.42
CA LEU A 163 8.47 5.44 2.49
C LEU A 163 8.56 6.95 2.77
N ALA A 164 8.79 7.75 1.73
CA ALA A 164 8.81 9.20 1.82
C ALA A 164 7.38 9.75 1.98
N TRP A 165 7.22 10.73 2.86
CA TRP A 165 5.96 11.41 3.13
C TRP A 165 5.71 12.55 2.14
N TYR A 166 4.50 12.61 1.58
CA TYR A 166 4.03 13.69 0.72
C TYR A 166 2.66 14.19 1.19
N ALA A 167 2.50 15.51 1.23
CA ALA A 167 1.19 16.12 1.43
C ALA A 167 0.27 15.78 0.25
N ALA A 168 -1.04 15.67 0.49
CA ALA A 168 -1.99 15.34 -0.57
C ALA A 168 -1.88 16.29 -1.78
N GLN A 169 -1.58 17.57 -1.58
CA GLN A 169 -1.44 18.57 -2.66
C GLN A 169 -0.17 18.39 -3.51
N GLU A 170 0.82 17.64 -3.04
CA GLU A 170 2.08 17.39 -3.76
C GLU A 170 1.94 16.21 -4.75
N LEU A 171 0.88 15.41 -4.62
CA LEU A 171 0.66 14.22 -5.47
C LEU A 171 0.68 14.50 -6.97
N PRO A 172 0.01 15.53 -7.51
CA PRO A 172 0.05 15.78 -8.95
C PRO A 172 1.49 15.98 -9.45
N PHE A 173 2.30 16.73 -8.69
CA PHE A 173 3.69 16.99 -9.04
C PHE A 173 4.57 15.74 -8.89
N LEU A 174 4.42 14.98 -7.80
CA LEU A 174 5.14 13.71 -7.62
C LEU A 174 4.89 12.75 -8.78
N LEU A 175 3.63 12.61 -9.21
CA LEU A 175 3.24 11.69 -10.28
C LEU A 175 3.70 12.13 -11.67
N GLU A 176 4.05 13.40 -11.88
CA GLU A 176 4.69 13.85 -13.13
C GLU A 176 6.17 13.41 -13.21
N LEU A 177 6.79 13.08 -12.08
CA LEU A 177 8.20 12.66 -11.98
C LEU A 177 8.39 11.14 -11.96
N LEU A 178 7.30 10.39 -11.81
CA LEU A 178 7.25 8.92 -11.86
C LEU A 178 6.70 8.47 -13.22
#